data_AF-A0A2W4J132-F1
#
_entry.id   AF-A0A2W4J132-F1
#
_cell.length_a   1.000
_cell.length_b   1.000
_cell.length_c   1.000
_cell.angle_alpha   90.00
_cell.angle_beta   90.00
_cell.angle_gamma   90.00
#
_symmetry.space_group_name_H-M   'P 1'
#
loop_
_entity.id
_entity.type
_entity.pdbx_description
1 polymer ?
#
loop_
_entity_poly.entity_id
_entity_poly.type
_entity_poly.pdbx_seq_one_letter_code
_entity_poly.pdbx_strand_id
1 'polypeptide(L)'
;MTYPGQGNPNDPANNPQWQQQSGPGQPTPPGQNWQPQQQWQQPQQQWQAGGQPPQGGQYQPTAQFPQQQYQGQGQYQQVPPGGQPGGPQGPQQRKSKRGLIIGLVVALVAVLGGVATWIALSLSGGDSGADSPGEAAHTMLAAMQQGDVVGMMDSLAPAEAAVLSDMVTDYVNELKRIQVLDSSADPEDVSGVTIEETEELVFDDSRAKKINDRLTMAALVDGTLRVSSNFDDVPLAKSFKDAVITPAARAELAKENIDQTVDIGEAVKRSGQPLYIATVNVDGKWYPSLFYTAAYYAVQDAGKEWPANPIPAVGADSPNAALMKLIDAIRTKDVQKVIEILPPDEMAVLHDVGQLLVEEAGPPGQAPLPFDVTTLETDEEEVTGGTRLTLRKLEITVQTGSGPQQVGLVKDGDCYTVIQNGRQQGMCADDLGRMIRAELEGMPPQASDAVAQIVQNLYTKSLGVVTVEVDGKHYVSPLRTYSDLGVTMLKAVEPQHVQTLIEVFGR
;
A
#
# COMPACT_ATOMS: atom_id res chain seq x y z
N MET A 1 63.79 10.83 10.96
CA MET A 1 63.48 11.09 12.38
C MET A 1 62.93 12.50 12.45
N THR A 2 61.79 12.88 13.01
CA THR A 2 60.61 12.24 13.58
C THR A 2 59.69 13.46 13.77
N TYR A 3 58.40 13.37 13.42
CA TYR A 3 57.42 14.41 13.76
C TYR A 3 57.35 14.62 15.28
N PRO A 4 56.99 15.83 15.74
CA PRO A 4 55.75 15.97 16.51
C PRO A 4 55.05 17.31 16.19
N GLY A 5 53.77 17.54 16.44
CA GLY A 5 52.73 16.82 17.18
C GLY A 5 51.40 17.59 17.02
N GLN A 6 50.33 16.96 17.48
CA GLN A 6 48.93 17.39 17.38
C GLN A 6 48.60 18.70 18.12
N GLY A 7 47.67 19.48 17.54
CA GLY A 7 46.99 20.64 18.16
C GLY A 7 45.58 20.82 17.57
N ASN A 8 44.65 21.22 18.42
CA ASN A 8 43.19 21.00 18.43
C ASN A 8 42.36 21.87 17.42
N PRO A 9 41.23 21.40 16.84
CA PRO A 9 40.48 22.07 15.75
C PRO A 9 39.52 23.22 16.12
N ASN A 10 39.67 23.90 17.26
CA ASN A 10 38.72 24.95 17.68
C ASN A 10 39.43 26.21 18.18
N ASP A 11 40.09 26.95 17.27
CA ASP A 11 40.58 28.30 17.56
C ASP A 11 40.17 29.30 16.46
N PRO A 12 39.06 30.05 16.65
CA PRO A 12 38.62 31.09 15.75
C PRO A 12 39.22 32.44 16.16
N ALA A 13 40.53 32.63 15.93
CA ALA A 13 41.18 33.90 16.18
C ALA A 13 42.46 34.09 15.35
N ASN A 14 42.32 34.42 14.06
CA ASN A 14 43.06 35.51 13.41
C ASN A 14 42.94 35.46 11.89
N ASN A 15 42.26 36.46 11.34
CA ASN A 15 42.55 36.98 10.00
C ASN A 15 43.48 38.18 10.22
N PRO A 16 44.58 38.35 9.44
CA PRO A 16 44.53 39.43 8.46
C PRO A 16 45.33 39.17 7.17
N GLN A 17 44.65 39.45 6.05
CA GLN A 17 45.03 40.41 5.00
C GLN A 17 46.35 40.27 4.21
N TRP A 18 46.14 40.24 2.88
CA TRP A 18 46.93 40.78 1.76
C TRP A 18 48.28 40.15 1.39
N GLN A 19 48.38 39.68 0.14
CA GLN A 19 49.33 40.27 -0.81
C GLN A 19 48.96 39.96 -2.28
N GLN A 20 48.77 41.03 -3.04
CA GLN A 20 48.84 41.06 -4.51
C GLN A 20 50.29 40.87 -4.94
N GLN A 21 50.51 40.09 -6.00
CA GLN A 21 51.74 40.18 -6.79
C GLN A 21 51.37 40.25 -8.28
N SER A 22 51.77 41.36 -8.89
CA SER A 22 51.56 41.75 -10.27
C SER A 22 52.73 41.32 -11.16
N GLY A 23 52.43 40.96 -12.42
CA GLY A 23 53.40 40.74 -13.49
C GLY A 23 52.86 41.28 -14.83
N PRO A 24 53.69 41.85 -15.73
CA PRO A 24 53.26 42.86 -16.71
C PRO A 24 53.09 42.33 -18.15
N GLY A 25 52.22 42.98 -18.93
CA GLY A 25 52.18 42.86 -20.40
C GLY A 25 50.91 43.43 -21.06
N GLN A 26 50.99 44.65 -21.60
CA GLN A 26 50.02 45.34 -22.48
C GLN A 26 50.38 45.09 -23.97
N PRO A 27 49.50 45.30 -25.01
CA PRO A 27 48.68 46.51 -25.26
C PRO A 27 47.21 46.34 -25.77
N THR A 28 46.49 47.47 -25.81
CA THR A 28 45.04 47.87 -25.87
C THR A 28 44.30 47.86 -27.25
N PRO A 29 43.07 48.44 -27.46
CA PRO A 29 41.64 48.16 -27.07
C PRO A 29 40.70 48.17 -28.34
N PRO A 30 39.36 48.50 -28.40
CA PRO A 30 38.26 48.65 -27.40
C PRO A 30 36.91 47.95 -27.77
N GLY A 31 35.96 47.83 -26.83
CA GLY A 31 34.53 47.59 -27.15
C GLY A 31 33.66 46.98 -26.03
N GLN A 32 32.78 47.80 -25.43
CA GLN A 32 31.77 47.54 -24.38
C GLN A 32 30.78 46.41 -24.77
N ASN A 33 30.08 45.65 -23.91
CA ASN A 33 29.34 46.01 -22.68
C ASN A 33 28.92 44.68 -21.98
N TRP A 34 29.16 44.48 -20.68
CA TRP A 34 28.61 43.37 -19.88
C TRP A 34 27.85 43.94 -18.67
N GLN A 35 26.59 43.48 -18.47
CA GLN A 35 25.77 43.76 -17.29
C GLN A 35 25.81 42.56 -16.31
N PRO A 36 25.68 42.76 -14.99
CA PRO A 36 26.06 41.76 -13.99
C PRO A 36 24.92 40.84 -13.53
N GLN A 37 25.28 39.59 -13.24
CA GLN A 37 24.51 38.55 -12.54
C GLN A 37 24.14 39.01 -11.12
N GLN A 38 22.85 38.92 -10.77
CA GLN A 38 22.37 39.07 -9.40
C GLN A 38 22.36 37.71 -8.66
N GLN A 39 22.96 37.70 -7.48
CA GLN A 39 23.06 36.57 -6.57
C GLN A 39 22.14 36.84 -5.36
N TRP A 40 21.19 35.94 -5.11
CA TRP A 40 20.20 36.03 -4.03
C TRP A 40 20.85 35.78 -2.66
N GLN A 41 20.66 36.70 -1.70
CA GLN A 41 20.92 36.49 -0.27
C GLN A 41 19.63 36.65 0.53
N GLN A 42 19.33 35.68 1.41
CA GLN A 42 18.21 35.69 2.36
C GLN A 42 18.54 36.54 3.60
N PRO A 43 17.57 37.28 4.19
CA PRO A 43 17.77 37.94 5.48
C PRO A 43 17.19 37.13 6.66
N GLN A 44 18.03 36.83 7.66
CA GLN A 44 17.63 36.40 9.01
C GLN A 44 17.30 37.63 9.87
N GLN A 45 16.16 37.62 10.57
CA GLN A 45 15.81 38.63 11.58
C GLN A 45 16.05 38.13 13.00
N GLN A 46 16.68 39.00 13.80
CA GLN A 46 17.09 38.82 15.19
C GLN A 46 16.15 39.63 16.10
N TRP A 47 15.55 39.00 17.12
CA TRP A 47 14.73 39.67 18.13
C TRP A 47 15.59 40.09 19.33
N GLN A 48 15.40 41.33 19.81
CA GLN A 48 15.98 41.90 21.03
C GLN A 48 14.88 42.27 22.04
N ALA A 49 15.20 42.10 23.32
CA ALA A 49 14.31 42.19 24.47
C ALA A 49 14.51 43.47 25.31
N GLY A 50 13.44 43.95 25.95
CA GLY A 50 13.45 44.55 27.29
C GLY A 50 13.25 46.08 27.44
N GLY A 51 12.25 46.48 28.25
CA GLY A 51 12.14 47.82 28.87
C GLY A 51 10.72 48.24 29.30
N GLN A 52 10.53 48.62 30.57
CA GLN A 52 9.25 48.88 31.31
C GLN A 52 9.12 50.39 31.74
N PRO A 53 8.12 50.85 32.55
CA PRO A 53 6.94 51.72 32.23
C PRO A 53 7.01 53.18 32.81
N PRO A 54 5.95 54.05 32.75
CA PRO A 54 4.91 54.11 33.82
C PRO A 54 3.48 54.68 33.50
N GLN A 55 2.52 54.29 34.37
CA GLN A 55 1.33 54.96 34.98
C GLN A 55 0.16 55.64 34.20
N GLY A 56 -1.08 55.18 34.50
CA GLY A 56 -2.21 56.02 34.95
C GLY A 56 -3.63 55.73 34.38
N GLY A 57 -4.61 55.28 35.22
CA GLY A 57 -6.05 55.57 35.03
C GLY A 57 -7.14 54.46 35.15
N GLN A 58 -7.57 54.14 36.38
CA GLN A 58 -8.94 53.89 36.94
C GLN A 58 -10.08 53.03 36.26
N TYR A 59 -10.52 51.99 37.01
CA TYR A 59 -11.86 51.35 37.29
C TYR A 59 -12.86 51.02 36.12
N GLN A 60 -13.56 49.87 35.99
CA GLN A 60 -14.40 49.01 36.90
C GLN A 60 -14.64 47.57 36.30
N PRO A 61 -15.22 46.58 37.03
CA PRO A 61 -15.06 45.14 36.74
C PRO A 61 -16.30 44.34 36.25
N THR A 62 -16.01 43.08 35.88
CA THR A 62 -16.82 41.82 35.89
C THR A 62 -17.61 41.38 34.64
N ALA A 63 -17.13 40.32 33.96
CA ALA A 63 -17.73 38.96 33.91
C ALA A 63 -16.90 38.04 32.99
N GLN A 64 -16.35 36.95 33.54
CA GLN A 64 -15.56 35.93 32.84
C GLN A 64 -16.45 34.82 32.26
N PHE A 65 -16.21 34.45 31.01
CA PHE A 65 -16.52 33.14 30.42
C PHE A 65 -15.19 32.49 29.95
N PRO A 66 -14.87 31.24 30.29
CA PRO A 66 -13.64 30.60 29.84
C PRO A 66 -13.79 30.02 28.42
N GLN A 67 -12.92 30.45 27.50
CA GLN A 67 -12.60 29.76 26.25
C GLN A 67 -11.68 28.56 26.53
N GLN A 68 -12.00 27.40 25.96
CA GLN A 68 -11.10 26.26 25.90
C GLN A 68 -10.09 26.43 24.77
N GLN A 69 -8.83 26.17 25.11
CA GLN A 69 -7.65 26.37 24.29
C GLN A 69 -7.25 25.04 23.64
N TYR A 70 -7.20 25.04 22.31
CA TYR A 70 -6.58 24.01 21.47
C TYR A 70 -5.07 23.93 21.78
N GLN A 71 -4.54 22.73 22.03
CA GLN A 71 -3.10 22.51 22.17
C GLN A 71 -2.65 21.39 21.22
N GLY A 72 -1.70 21.73 20.34
CA GLY A 72 -1.18 20.87 19.28
C GLY A 72 0.14 20.16 19.63
N GLN A 73 0.47 19.25 18.71
CA GLN A 73 1.79 18.69 18.33
C GLN A 73 2.81 18.35 19.43
N GLY A 74 3.03 17.04 19.63
CA GLY A 74 4.18 16.50 20.36
C GLY A 74 5.40 16.32 19.46
N GLN A 75 6.50 16.98 19.83
CA GLN A 75 7.86 16.75 19.33
C GLN A 75 8.51 15.55 20.03
N TYR A 76 9.39 14.87 19.28
CA TYR A 76 10.37 13.89 19.78
C TYR A 76 11.43 14.58 20.65
N GLN A 77 11.68 14.08 21.87
CA GLN A 77 12.97 14.29 22.54
C GLN A 77 13.32 13.24 23.60
N GLN A 78 14.63 13.15 23.80
CA GLN A 78 15.45 12.03 24.27
C GLN A 78 15.36 11.72 25.78
N VAL A 79 15.68 10.48 26.13
CA VAL A 79 15.75 9.94 27.50
C VAL A 79 17.11 10.24 28.14
N PRO A 80 17.14 10.68 29.42
CA PRO A 80 18.25 10.38 30.33
C PRO A 80 17.81 9.62 31.61
N PRO A 81 18.72 8.88 32.28
CA PRO A 81 18.37 7.86 33.28
C PRO A 81 18.49 8.34 34.75
N GLY A 82 17.55 7.91 35.62
CA GLY A 82 17.78 7.83 37.08
C GLY A 82 16.59 8.14 38.01
N GLY A 83 16.06 7.10 38.68
CA GLY A 83 15.78 7.05 40.15
C GLY A 83 14.54 7.71 40.80
N GLN A 84 13.46 6.91 41.00
CA GLN A 84 12.51 6.78 42.15
C GLN A 84 11.76 8.01 42.75
N PRO A 85 10.70 7.84 43.61
CA PRO A 85 9.60 6.86 43.65
C PRO A 85 8.19 7.50 43.90
N GLY A 86 7.12 6.82 43.47
CA GLY A 86 5.81 6.87 44.14
C GLY A 86 4.89 8.07 43.87
N GLY A 87 4.03 7.95 42.85
CA GLY A 87 2.82 8.77 42.67
C GLY A 87 1.63 7.86 42.32
N PRO A 88 0.39 8.24 42.69
CA PRO A 88 -0.78 7.36 42.60
C PRO A 88 -0.98 6.83 41.18
N GLN A 89 -1.19 5.52 41.08
CA GLN A 89 -1.52 4.84 39.82
C GLN A 89 -2.73 5.54 39.19
N GLY A 90 -2.50 6.36 38.17
CA GLY A 90 -3.55 6.73 37.24
C GLY A 90 -4.17 5.45 36.69
N PRO A 91 -5.46 5.44 36.32
CA PRO A 91 -6.08 4.26 35.76
C PRO A 91 -5.18 3.75 34.63
N GLN A 92 -4.61 2.55 34.79
CA GLN A 92 -3.90 1.88 33.73
C GLN A 92 -4.82 1.96 32.53
N GLN A 93 -4.42 2.68 31.48
CA GLN A 93 -5.07 2.58 30.19
C GLN A 93 -5.07 1.09 29.87
N ARG A 94 -6.25 0.46 29.99
CA ARG A 94 -6.42 -0.94 29.63
C ARG A 94 -6.01 -1.00 28.17
N LYS A 95 -4.86 -1.60 27.87
CA LYS A 95 -4.47 -1.89 26.49
C LYS A 95 -5.68 -2.56 25.85
N SER A 96 -6.20 -1.93 24.80
CA SER A 96 -7.35 -2.43 24.08
C SER A 96 -7.05 -3.86 23.65
N LYS A 97 -7.82 -4.82 24.17
CA LYS A 97 -7.69 -6.24 23.78
C LYS A 97 -8.03 -6.46 22.30
N ARG A 98 -8.55 -5.43 21.61
CA ARG A 98 -8.90 -5.46 20.19
C ARG A 98 -7.68 -5.50 19.28
N GLY A 99 -6.58 -4.82 19.64
CA GLY A 99 -5.34 -4.87 18.87
C GLY A 99 -4.69 -6.26 18.83
N LEU A 100 -4.89 -7.06 19.88
CA LEU A 100 -4.47 -8.47 19.90
C LEU A 100 -5.35 -9.32 18.98
N ILE A 101 -6.66 -9.07 18.93
CA ILE A 101 -7.59 -9.83 18.08
C ILE A 101 -7.35 -9.48 16.61
N ILE A 102 -7.18 -8.19 16.28
CA ILE A 102 -6.83 -7.76 14.92
C ILE A 102 -5.49 -8.33 14.50
N GLY A 103 -4.47 -8.24 15.36
CA GLY A 103 -3.17 -8.85 15.10
C GLY A 103 -3.27 -10.36 14.91
N LEU A 104 -4.10 -11.04 15.70
CA LEU A 104 -4.33 -12.48 15.59
C LEU A 104 -5.09 -12.84 14.31
N VAL A 105 -6.11 -12.09 13.90
CA VAL A 105 -6.86 -12.31 12.65
C VAL A 105 -5.98 -12.05 11.43
N VAL A 106 -5.21 -10.97 11.43
CA VAL A 106 -4.28 -10.65 10.34
C VAL A 106 -3.16 -11.69 10.26
N ALA A 107 -2.65 -12.16 11.40
CA ALA A 107 -1.67 -13.25 11.45
C ALA A 107 -2.29 -14.60 11.06
N LEU A 108 -3.56 -14.86 11.39
CA LEU A 108 -4.31 -16.04 10.94
C LEU A 108 -4.37 -16.00 9.41
N VAL A 109 -4.93 -14.95 8.82
CA VAL A 109 -5.10 -14.85 7.35
C VAL A 109 -3.77 -14.94 6.58
N ALA A 110 -2.64 -14.49 7.15
CA ALA A 110 -1.34 -14.48 6.48
C ALA A 110 -0.59 -15.83 6.47
N VAL A 111 -0.90 -16.78 7.36
CA VAL A 111 -0.09 -18.01 7.57
C VAL A 111 -0.87 -19.27 7.18
N LEU A 112 -1.98 -19.16 6.46
CA LEU A 112 -2.95 -20.26 6.35
C LEU A 112 -3.14 -20.82 4.92
N GLY A 113 -2.03 -21.16 4.25
CA GLY A 113 -2.03 -21.81 2.94
C GLY A 113 -1.12 -23.04 2.86
N GLY A 114 -1.66 -24.22 2.52
CA GLY A 114 -0.96 -25.42 2.00
C GLY A 114 -1.59 -26.83 2.26
N VAL A 115 -2.42 -27.41 1.32
CA VAL A 115 -2.99 -28.80 0.96
C VAL A 115 -4.34 -29.53 1.36
N ALA A 116 -5.30 -29.69 0.44
CA ALA A 116 -6.10 -30.95 0.39
C ALA A 116 -6.19 -31.59 -0.96
N THR A 117 -6.01 -32.90 -0.93
CA THR A 117 -6.40 -33.76 -2.05
C THR A 117 -7.15 -34.99 -1.55
N TRP A 118 -8.24 -34.81 -0.80
CA TRP A 118 -9.16 -35.94 -0.54
C TRP A 118 -10.64 -35.64 -0.28
N ILE A 119 -11.23 -34.52 -0.74
CA ILE A 119 -12.70 -34.41 -0.87
C ILE A 119 -13.07 -33.70 -2.19
N ALA A 120 -12.38 -34.04 -3.28
CA ALA A 120 -12.77 -33.63 -4.63
C ALA A 120 -13.19 -34.86 -5.44
N LEU A 121 -14.35 -35.44 -5.07
CA LEU A 121 -15.09 -36.37 -5.95
C LEU A 121 -16.63 -36.30 -5.75
N SER A 122 -17.17 -35.24 -5.13
CA SER A 122 -18.64 -35.06 -5.09
C SER A 122 -19.19 -33.68 -5.40
N LEU A 123 -18.39 -32.65 -5.71
CA LEU A 123 -18.92 -31.33 -6.11
C LEU A 123 -18.09 -30.71 -7.24
N SER A 124 -18.00 -31.38 -8.38
CA SER A 124 -17.77 -30.67 -9.63
C SER A 124 -19.09 -30.03 -10.07
N GLY A 125 -19.18 -28.70 -9.93
CA GLY A 125 -20.21 -27.86 -10.56
C GLY A 125 -21.41 -27.43 -9.71
N GLY A 126 -21.24 -27.14 -8.42
CA GLY A 126 -22.33 -26.63 -7.56
C GLY A 126 -21.83 -25.63 -6.51
N ASP A 127 -22.66 -24.63 -6.20
CA ASP A 127 -22.43 -23.54 -5.24
C ASP A 127 -21.54 -23.95 -4.05
N SER A 128 -20.35 -23.36 -3.92
CA SER A 128 -19.47 -23.51 -2.75
C SER A 128 -20.04 -22.88 -1.47
N GLY A 129 -21.18 -22.20 -1.58
CA GLY A 129 -21.82 -21.53 -0.46
C GLY A 129 -22.59 -22.48 0.44
N ALA A 130 -22.48 -22.24 1.74
CA ALA A 130 -23.13 -23.06 2.76
C ALA A 130 -24.56 -22.63 3.04
N ASP A 131 -25.32 -23.49 3.73
CA ASP A 131 -26.69 -23.21 4.12
C ASP A 131 -26.77 -22.28 5.35
N SER A 132 -25.66 -22.16 6.10
CA SER A 132 -25.56 -21.28 7.27
C SER A 132 -24.23 -20.51 7.35
N PRO A 133 -24.20 -19.35 8.05
CA PRO A 133 -22.97 -18.62 8.37
C PRO A 133 -21.88 -19.46 9.05
N GLY A 134 -22.25 -20.27 10.05
CA GLY A 134 -21.30 -21.09 10.79
C GLY A 134 -20.62 -22.13 9.88
N GLU A 135 -21.40 -22.81 9.06
CA GLU A 135 -20.89 -23.78 8.09
C GLU A 135 -20.02 -23.11 7.02
N ALA A 136 -20.39 -21.92 6.53
CA ALA A 136 -19.60 -21.17 5.55
C ALA A 136 -18.19 -20.86 6.09
N ALA A 137 -18.12 -20.36 7.32
CA ALA A 137 -16.85 -20.07 7.98
C ALA A 137 -16.04 -21.35 8.27
N HIS A 138 -16.72 -22.44 8.63
CA HIS A 138 -16.07 -23.73 8.82
C HIS A 138 -15.49 -24.28 7.51
N THR A 139 -16.20 -24.17 6.37
CA THR A 139 -15.72 -24.62 5.06
C THR A 139 -14.43 -23.91 4.65
N MET A 140 -14.35 -22.59 4.82
CA MET A 140 -13.11 -21.85 4.56
C MET A 140 -11.99 -22.31 5.48
N LEU A 141 -12.25 -22.46 6.79
CA LEU A 141 -11.22 -22.93 7.73
C LEU A 141 -10.77 -24.37 7.44
N ALA A 142 -11.67 -25.25 6.98
CA ALA A 142 -11.32 -26.60 6.55
C ALA A 142 -10.48 -26.59 5.26
N ALA A 143 -10.83 -25.76 4.28
CA ALA A 143 -10.02 -25.54 3.08
C ALA A 143 -8.65 -24.96 3.41
N MET A 144 -8.54 -24.15 4.48
CA MET A 144 -7.28 -23.59 5.00
C MET A 144 -6.44 -24.63 5.72
N GLN A 145 -7.00 -25.42 6.64
CA GLN A 145 -6.29 -26.52 7.31
C GLN A 145 -5.61 -27.45 6.34
N GLN A 146 -6.20 -27.51 5.16
CA GLN A 146 -5.73 -28.35 4.13
C GLN A 146 -4.35 -27.83 3.72
N GLY A 147 -3.97 -26.57 3.57
CA GLY A 147 -4.48 -25.42 2.84
C GLY A 147 -4.37 -25.42 1.32
N ASP A 148 -5.42 -25.89 0.71
CA ASP A 148 -5.68 -25.51 -0.66
C ASP A 148 -5.95 -23.99 -0.68
N VAL A 149 -4.97 -23.15 -1.07
CA VAL A 149 -5.12 -21.69 -1.00
C VAL A 149 -6.13 -21.22 -2.03
N VAL A 150 -6.10 -21.80 -3.22
CA VAL A 150 -7.09 -21.53 -4.27
C VAL A 150 -8.46 -22.05 -3.83
N GLY A 151 -8.56 -23.25 -3.26
CA GLY A 151 -9.82 -23.80 -2.73
C GLY A 151 -10.36 -23.01 -1.53
N MET A 152 -9.50 -22.49 -0.65
CA MET A 152 -9.88 -21.51 0.37
C MET A 152 -10.44 -20.27 -0.30
N MET A 153 -9.75 -19.71 -1.30
CA MET A 153 -10.21 -18.53 -2.01
C MET A 153 -11.55 -18.80 -2.70
N ASP A 154 -11.73 -19.94 -3.37
CA ASP A 154 -12.96 -20.38 -4.03
C ASP A 154 -14.12 -20.61 -3.05
N SER A 155 -13.82 -20.82 -1.76
CA SER A 155 -14.83 -20.86 -0.70
C SER A 155 -15.32 -19.48 -0.27
N LEU A 156 -14.55 -18.41 -0.53
CA LEU A 156 -14.92 -17.05 -0.18
C LEU A 156 -16.12 -16.57 -0.99
N ALA A 157 -16.62 -15.38 -0.62
CA ALA A 157 -17.58 -14.65 -1.43
C ALA A 157 -17.11 -14.61 -2.90
N PRO A 158 -17.96 -14.94 -3.89
CA PRO A 158 -17.52 -15.20 -5.27
C PRO A 158 -16.63 -14.12 -5.89
N ALA A 159 -16.90 -12.84 -5.60
CA ALA A 159 -16.10 -11.73 -6.10
C ALA A 159 -14.71 -11.62 -5.41
N GLU A 160 -14.63 -11.91 -4.11
CA GLU A 160 -13.35 -11.97 -3.39
C GLU A 160 -12.52 -13.16 -3.86
N ALA A 161 -13.17 -14.31 -4.03
CA ALA A 161 -12.58 -15.54 -4.55
C ALA A 161 -11.89 -15.30 -5.89
N ALA A 162 -12.64 -14.78 -6.87
CA ALA A 162 -12.13 -14.53 -8.21
C ALA A 162 -10.92 -13.59 -8.21
N VAL A 163 -10.99 -12.46 -7.50
CA VAL A 163 -9.92 -11.46 -7.49
C VAL A 163 -8.64 -12.00 -6.83
N LEU A 164 -8.77 -12.72 -5.72
CA LEU A 164 -7.62 -13.24 -4.99
C LEU A 164 -6.98 -14.43 -5.71
N SER A 165 -7.79 -15.34 -6.26
CA SER A 165 -7.31 -16.50 -7.04
C SER A 165 -6.58 -16.06 -8.31
N ASP A 166 -7.15 -15.11 -9.06
CA ASP A 166 -6.51 -14.49 -10.23
C ASP A 166 -5.15 -13.90 -9.86
N MET A 167 -5.10 -13.13 -8.77
CA MET A 167 -3.88 -12.47 -8.30
C MET A 167 -2.79 -13.49 -7.93
N VAL A 168 -3.10 -14.50 -7.11
CA VAL A 168 -2.10 -15.51 -6.72
C VAL A 168 -1.61 -16.27 -7.94
N THR A 169 -2.52 -16.69 -8.81
CA THR A 169 -2.20 -17.46 -10.03
C THR A 169 -1.28 -16.68 -10.96
N ASP A 170 -1.59 -15.41 -11.24
CA ASP A 170 -0.77 -14.58 -12.12
C ASP A 170 0.62 -14.33 -11.55
N TYR A 171 0.74 -14.07 -10.24
CA TYR A 171 2.04 -13.89 -9.59
C TYR A 171 2.87 -15.18 -9.61
N VAL A 172 2.28 -16.34 -9.27
CA VAL A 172 3.00 -17.62 -9.30
C VAL A 172 3.47 -17.92 -10.72
N ASN A 173 2.61 -17.73 -11.73
CA ASN A 173 2.96 -17.94 -13.13
C ASN A 173 4.14 -17.05 -13.58
N GLU A 174 4.11 -15.76 -13.22
CA GLU A 174 5.19 -14.84 -13.57
C GLU A 174 6.49 -15.14 -12.81
N LEU A 175 6.41 -15.51 -11.52
CA LEU A 175 7.56 -15.90 -10.71
C LEU A 175 8.20 -17.21 -11.21
N LYS A 176 7.40 -18.16 -11.72
CA LYS A 176 7.88 -19.35 -12.43
C LYS A 176 8.55 -18.97 -13.74
N ARG A 177 7.95 -18.07 -14.52
CA ARG A 177 8.51 -17.57 -15.79
C ARG A 177 9.91 -16.98 -15.58
N ILE A 178 10.09 -16.14 -14.56
CA ILE A 178 11.38 -15.50 -14.26
C ILE A 178 12.33 -16.36 -13.41
N GLN A 179 11.98 -17.63 -13.16
CA GLN A 179 12.81 -18.60 -12.44
C GLN A 179 13.15 -18.17 -10.99
N VAL A 180 12.24 -17.47 -10.32
CA VAL A 180 12.28 -17.30 -8.86
C VAL A 180 11.65 -18.51 -8.18
N LEU A 181 10.50 -18.95 -8.70
CA LEU A 181 9.87 -20.22 -8.35
C LEU A 181 10.27 -21.31 -9.35
N ASP A 182 10.33 -22.56 -8.88
CA ASP A 182 10.54 -23.71 -9.73
C ASP A 182 9.22 -24.19 -10.39
N SER A 183 9.33 -25.17 -11.29
CA SER A 183 8.18 -25.70 -12.02
C SER A 183 7.15 -26.42 -11.14
N SER A 184 7.53 -26.90 -9.96
CA SER A 184 6.63 -27.55 -9.00
C SER A 184 5.84 -26.59 -8.13
N ALA A 185 6.15 -25.29 -8.13
CA ALA A 185 5.32 -24.31 -7.45
C ALA A 185 3.89 -24.32 -8.00
N ASP A 186 2.92 -24.57 -7.13
CA ASP A 186 1.52 -24.70 -7.47
C ASP A 186 0.69 -23.81 -6.54
N PRO A 187 -0.12 -22.87 -7.05
CA PRO A 187 -0.97 -22.05 -6.21
C PRO A 187 -2.06 -22.87 -5.48
N GLU A 188 -2.43 -24.05 -5.97
CA GLU A 188 -3.42 -24.96 -5.36
C GLU A 188 -2.77 -25.84 -4.26
N ASP A 189 -1.44 -25.97 -4.26
CA ASP A 189 -0.65 -26.79 -3.33
C ASP A 189 0.56 -25.98 -2.81
N VAL A 190 0.28 -25.00 -1.93
CA VAL A 190 1.32 -24.11 -1.40
C VAL A 190 2.21 -24.87 -0.41
N SER A 191 3.47 -25.10 -0.79
CA SER A 191 4.45 -25.74 0.07
C SER A 191 5.20 -24.74 0.97
N GLY A 192 5.62 -25.18 2.16
CA GLY A 192 6.37 -24.36 3.13
C GLY A 192 5.53 -23.69 4.22
N VAL A 193 4.22 -23.87 4.17
CA VAL A 193 3.30 -23.53 5.25
C VAL A 193 2.33 -24.70 5.41
N THR A 194 2.06 -25.09 6.65
CA THR A 194 1.13 -26.17 7.00
C THR A 194 0.36 -25.77 8.23
N ILE A 195 -0.91 -26.11 8.23
CA ILE A 195 -1.83 -25.81 9.31
C ILE A 195 -2.49 -27.11 9.70
N GLU A 196 -2.55 -27.39 10.98
CA GLU A 196 -3.19 -28.59 11.46
C GLU A 196 -4.27 -28.17 12.46
N GLU A 197 -5.49 -28.64 12.22
CA GLU A 197 -6.49 -28.64 13.28
C GLU A 197 -6.12 -29.72 14.29
N THR A 198 -5.74 -29.28 15.47
CA THR A 198 -5.39 -30.18 16.58
C THR A 198 -6.59 -30.44 17.50
N GLU A 199 -7.56 -29.52 17.53
CA GLU A 199 -8.85 -29.67 18.18
C GLU A 199 -9.95 -28.99 17.35
N GLU A 200 -11.13 -29.63 17.31
CA GLU A 200 -12.28 -29.22 16.49
C GLU A 200 -12.65 -27.74 16.69
N LEU A 201 -12.78 -26.99 15.60
CA LEU A 201 -13.22 -25.60 15.58
C LEU A 201 -14.70 -25.49 15.90
N VAL A 202 -15.03 -24.79 16.99
CA VAL A 202 -16.41 -24.69 17.47
C VAL A 202 -16.99 -23.32 17.17
N PHE A 203 -18.07 -23.31 16.40
CA PHE A 203 -18.91 -22.13 16.16
C PHE A 203 -20.16 -22.15 17.04
N ASP A 204 -20.51 -20.99 17.61
CA ASP A 204 -21.70 -20.81 18.45
C ASP A 204 -22.69 -19.84 17.78
N ASP A 205 -23.69 -20.40 17.09
CA ASP A 205 -24.72 -19.64 16.39
C ASP A 205 -25.52 -18.70 17.32
N SER A 206 -25.64 -19.04 18.61
CA SER A 206 -26.33 -18.17 19.57
C SER A 206 -25.58 -16.87 19.85
N ARG A 207 -24.26 -16.85 19.54
CA ARG A 207 -23.38 -15.69 19.68
C ARG A 207 -23.05 -15.04 18.33
N ALA A 208 -23.54 -15.58 17.22
CA ALA A 208 -23.41 -14.96 15.91
C ALA A 208 -24.06 -13.57 15.91
N LYS A 209 -23.47 -12.61 15.20
CA LYS A 209 -24.02 -11.26 15.08
C LYS A 209 -24.56 -11.04 13.68
N LYS A 210 -25.89 -11.03 13.54
CA LYS A 210 -26.54 -10.58 12.31
C LYS A 210 -26.40 -9.06 12.21
N ILE A 211 -25.67 -8.59 11.20
CA ILE A 211 -25.50 -7.16 10.93
C ILE A 211 -26.68 -6.66 10.08
N ASN A 212 -27.00 -7.40 9.02
CA ASN A 212 -28.14 -7.17 8.15
C ASN A 212 -28.52 -8.50 7.46
N ASP A 213 -29.40 -8.48 6.46
CA ASP A 213 -29.83 -9.70 5.76
C ASP A 213 -28.74 -10.35 4.91
N ARG A 214 -27.74 -9.57 4.45
CA ARG A 214 -26.64 -10.04 3.62
C ARG A 214 -25.36 -10.34 4.40
N LEU A 215 -25.26 -9.98 5.68
CA LEU A 215 -24.01 -10.02 6.45
C LEU A 215 -24.24 -10.54 7.87
N THR A 216 -23.58 -11.65 8.20
CA THR A 216 -23.58 -12.24 9.54
C THR A 216 -22.15 -12.53 9.99
N MET A 217 -21.82 -12.15 11.22
CA MET A 217 -20.56 -12.52 11.85
C MET A 217 -20.71 -13.88 12.52
N ALA A 218 -20.12 -14.92 11.94
CA ALA A 218 -20.01 -16.24 12.55
C ALA A 218 -19.10 -16.16 13.78
N ALA A 219 -19.51 -16.77 14.90
CA ALA A 219 -18.82 -16.67 16.18
C ALA A 219 -18.01 -17.94 16.46
N LEU A 220 -16.71 -17.91 16.18
CA LEU A 220 -15.77 -18.96 16.55
C LEU A 220 -15.40 -18.79 18.04
N VAL A 221 -15.68 -19.81 18.84
CA VAL A 221 -15.61 -19.75 20.31
C VAL A 221 -14.57 -20.67 20.93
N ASP A 222 -14.18 -21.73 20.23
CA ASP A 222 -13.23 -22.73 20.72
C ASP A 222 -12.53 -23.45 19.55
N GLY A 223 -11.52 -24.25 19.90
CA GLY A 223 -10.71 -25.05 18.96
C GLY A 223 -9.24 -24.67 18.99
N THR A 224 -8.40 -25.51 18.39
CA THR A 224 -6.95 -25.34 18.46
C THR A 224 -6.32 -25.60 17.10
N LEU A 225 -5.61 -24.59 16.59
CA LEU A 225 -4.87 -24.66 15.32
C LEU A 225 -3.37 -24.70 15.62
N ARG A 226 -2.65 -25.60 14.97
CA ARG A 226 -1.19 -25.55 14.91
C ARG A 226 -0.79 -25.02 13.54
N VAL A 227 0.07 -24.03 13.54
CA VAL A 227 0.57 -23.39 12.33
C VAL A 227 2.06 -23.60 12.29
N SER A 228 2.52 -24.29 11.26
CA SER A 228 3.94 -24.50 11.00
C SER A 228 4.33 -23.89 9.66
N SER A 229 5.51 -23.26 9.61
CA SER A 229 6.10 -22.82 8.35
C SER A 229 7.55 -23.27 8.30
N ASN A 230 7.90 -23.87 7.17
CA ASN A 230 9.24 -24.29 6.86
C ASN A 230 9.70 -23.68 5.54
N PHE A 231 10.63 -22.74 5.63
CA PHE A 231 11.14 -22.05 4.46
C PHE A 231 11.83 -22.99 3.46
N ASP A 232 12.43 -24.09 3.91
CA ASP A 232 13.13 -25.02 3.01
C ASP A 232 12.18 -25.73 2.02
N ASP A 233 10.90 -25.85 2.39
CA ASP A 233 9.87 -26.51 1.60
C ASP A 233 9.23 -25.56 0.57
N VAL A 234 9.53 -24.26 0.61
CA VAL A 234 9.07 -23.30 -0.42
C VAL A 234 9.70 -23.65 -1.77
N PRO A 235 8.94 -23.70 -2.87
CA PRO A 235 9.40 -24.21 -4.17
C PRO A 235 10.17 -23.15 -4.96
N LEU A 236 11.21 -22.57 -4.35
CA LEU A 236 12.09 -21.62 -5.02
C LEU A 236 13.03 -22.36 -5.99
N ALA A 237 13.27 -21.76 -7.15
CA ALA A 237 14.22 -22.27 -8.12
C ALA A 237 15.61 -22.45 -7.48
N LYS A 238 16.26 -23.59 -7.78
CA LYS A 238 17.58 -23.90 -7.23
C LYS A 238 18.61 -22.79 -7.48
N SER A 239 18.63 -22.24 -8.69
CA SER A 239 19.50 -21.11 -9.07
C SER A 239 19.26 -19.88 -8.20
N PHE A 240 18.01 -19.60 -7.87
CA PHE A 240 17.63 -18.49 -6.98
C PHE A 240 18.04 -18.79 -5.53
N LYS A 241 17.74 -20.00 -5.01
CA LYS A 241 18.13 -20.41 -3.66
C LYS A 241 19.64 -20.30 -3.44
N ASP A 242 20.43 -20.89 -4.35
CA ASP A 242 21.89 -20.97 -4.23
C ASP A 242 22.55 -19.58 -4.31
N ALA A 243 21.92 -18.61 -4.97
CA ALA A 243 22.46 -17.28 -5.19
C ALA A 243 22.06 -16.24 -4.15
N VAL A 244 20.79 -16.24 -3.72
CA VAL A 244 20.24 -15.19 -2.86
C VAL A 244 20.34 -15.58 -1.39
N ILE A 245 20.33 -16.88 -1.10
CA ILE A 245 20.24 -17.40 0.28
C ILE A 245 21.63 -17.89 0.70
N THR A 246 22.42 -16.97 1.25
CA THR A 246 23.70 -17.32 1.86
C THR A 246 23.50 -18.30 3.03
N PRO A 247 24.51 -19.10 3.43
CA PRO A 247 24.41 -19.97 4.59
C PRO A 247 24.02 -19.24 5.88
N ALA A 248 24.45 -17.99 6.03
CA ALA A 248 24.06 -17.13 7.16
C ALA A 248 22.59 -16.70 7.07
N ALA A 249 22.12 -16.26 5.89
CA ALA A 249 20.72 -15.93 5.67
C ALA A 249 19.82 -17.16 5.88
N ARG A 250 20.25 -18.35 5.44
CA ARG A 250 19.54 -19.61 5.67
C ARG A 250 19.44 -19.95 7.15
N ALA A 251 20.51 -19.72 7.91
CA ALA A 251 20.51 -19.96 9.36
C ALA A 251 19.60 -18.96 10.10
N GLU A 252 19.41 -17.74 9.60
CA GLU A 252 18.41 -16.81 10.14
C GLU A 252 16.98 -17.21 9.71
N LEU A 253 16.75 -17.51 8.44
CA LEU A 253 15.45 -17.97 7.93
C LEU A 253 14.98 -19.25 8.61
N ALA A 254 15.89 -20.18 8.92
CA ALA A 254 15.57 -21.39 9.68
C ALA A 254 15.15 -21.11 11.14
N LYS A 255 15.55 -19.96 11.72
CA LYS A 255 15.02 -19.51 13.02
C LYS A 255 13.64 -18.86 12.88
N GLU A 256 13.28 -18.42 11.68
CA GLU A 256 11.95 -17.93 11.33
C GLU A 256 10.99 -19.07 10.98
N ASN A 257 11.43 -20.34 11.02
CA ASN A 257 10.50 -21.45 11.00
C ASN A 257 9.54 -21.31 12.20
N ILE A 258 8.27 -21.09 11.89
CA ILE A 258 7.22 -20.94 12.87
C ILE A 258 6.68 -22.33 13.17
N ASP A 259 6.47 -22.63 14.45
CA ASP A 259 5.66 -23.75 14.91
C ASP A 259 4.89 -23.25 16.13
N GLN A 260 3.68 -22.77 15.88
CA GLN A 260 2.84 -22.11 16.87
C GLN A 260 1.49 -22.78 16.97
N THR A 261 1.08 -23.07 18.20
CA THR A 261 -0.27 -23.48 18.52
C THR A 261 -1.09 -22.29 18.96
N VAL A 262 -2.23 -22.07 18.32
CA VAL A 262 -3.22 -21.05 18.61
C VAL A 262 -4.44 -21.74 19.22
N ASP A 263 -4.60 -21.58 20.54
CA ASP A 263 -5.80 -21.99 21.28
C ASP A 263 -6.84 -20.85 21.21
N ILE A 264 -7.91 -21.09 20.46
CA ILE A 264 -8.98 -20.12 20.24
C ILE A 264 -9.81 -19.95 21.52
N GLY A 265 -10.05 -21.03 22.26
CA GLY A 265 -10.76 -20.99 23.53
C GLY A 265 -10.05 -20.09 24.56
N GLU A 266 -8.72 -20.17 24.65
CA GLU A 266 -7.91 -19.27 25.47
C GLU A 266 -7.99 -17.82 24.96
N ALA A 267 -7.88 -17.61 23.65
CA ALA A 267 -8.01 -16.29 23.04
C ALA A 267 -9.37 -15.64 23.36
N VAL A 268 -10.46 -16.41 23.26
CA VAL A 268 -11.83 -15.99 23.57
C VAL A 268 -12.01 -15.74 25.08
N LYS A 269 -11.46 -16.58 25.95
CA LYS A 269 -11.44 -16.36 27.41
C LYS A 269 -10.70 -15.07 27.77
N ARG A 270 -9.54 -14.82 27.14
CA ARG A 270 -8.72 -13.63 27.38
C ARG A 270 -9.40 -12.37 26.86
N SER A 271 -9.98 -12.40 25.66
CA SER A 271 -10.64 -11.26 25.03
C SER A 271 -12.00 -10.94 25.68
N GLY A 272 -12.71 -11.98 26.15
CA GLY A 272 -14.09 -11.92 26.62
C GLY A 272 -15.15 -11.97 25.51
N GLN A 273 -14.75 -12.22 24.26
CA GLN A 273 -15.65 -12.26 23.09
C GLN A 273 -15.18 -13.29 22.05
N PRO A 274 -16.09 -13.84 21.22
CA PRO A 274 -15.74 -14.75 20.14
C PRO A 274 -14.77 -14.10 19.15
N LEU A 275 -14.05 -14.93 18.42
CA LEU A 275 -13.46 -14.53 17.15
C LEU A 275 -14.59 -14.50 16.12
N TYR A 276 -14.83 -13.34 15.52
CA TYR A 276 -15.83 -13.18 14.48
C TYR A 276 -15.21 -13.31 13.10
N ILE A 277 -15.85 -14.10 12.25
CA ILE A 277 -15.57 -14.22 10.81
C ILE A 277 -16.81 -13.73 10.08
N ALA A 278 -16.64 -12.77 9.18
CA ALA A 278 -17.74 -12.26 8.38
C ALA A 278 -18.15 -13.30 7.34
N THR A 279 -19.46 -13.47 7.19
CA THR A 279 -20.07 -14.26 6.13
C THR A 279 -21.12 -13.42 5.43
N VAL A 280 -21.14 -13.50 4.11
CA VAL A 280 -22.05 -12.78 3.23
C VAL A 280 -23.01 -13.74 2.55
N ASN A 281 -24.27 -13.35 2.46
CA ASN A 281 -25.29 -14.08 1.71
C ASN A 281 -25.29 -13.61 0.26
N VAL A 282 -25.03 -14.52 -0.67
CA VAL A 282 -25.11 -14.31 -2.11
C VAL A 282 -26.07 -15.36 -2.65
N ASP A 283 -27.17 -14.90 -3.26
CA ASP A 283 -28.21 -15.76 -3.85
C ASP A 283 -28.74 -16.88 -2.93
N GLY A 284 -28.87 -16.57 -1.63
CA GLY A 284 -29.40 -17.50 -0.62
C GLY A 284 -28.36 -18.43 -0.01
N LYS A 285 -27.11 -18.37 -0.46
CA LYS A 285 -25.98 -19.15 0.06
C LYS A 285 -25.01 -18.27 0.84
N TRP A 286 -24.41 -18.82 1.90
CA TRP A 286 -23.47 -18.09 2.76
C TRP A 286 -22.03 -18.41 2.39
N TYR A 287 -21.23 -17.35 2.30
CA TYR A 287 -19.81 -17.42 1.98
C TYR A 287 -19.03 -16.60 3.00
N PRO A 288 -17.89 -17.07 3.52
CA PRO A 288 -16.99 -16.23 4.28
C PRO A 288 -16.42 -15.10 3.42
N SER A 289 -16.07 -14.00 4.09
CA SER A 289 -15.47 -12.82 3.44
C SER A 289 -14.32 -12.30 4.28
N LEU A 290 -13.16 -12.16 3.65
CA LEU A 290 -11.98 -11.59 4.27
C LEU A 290 -12.12 -10.08 4.39
N PHE A 291 -12.66 -9.42 3.36
CA PHE A 291 -12.79 -7.96 3.36
C PHE A 291 -13.80 -7.46 4.39
N TYR A 292 -14.96 -8.11 4.51
CA TYR A 292 -15.93 -7.78 5.56
C TYR A 292 -15.42 -8.16 6.95
N THR A 293 -14.62 -9.22 7.09
CA THR A 293 -13.99 -9.55 8.38
C THR A 293 -13.06 -8.43 8.82
N ALA A 294 -12.16 -7.98 7.93
CA ALA A 294 -11.24 -6.87 8.20
C ALA A 294 -12.00 -5.57 8.52
N ALA A 295 -13.00 -5.22 7.72
CA ALA A 295 -13.82 -4.03 7.92
C ALA A 295 -14.58 -4.07 9.25
N TYR A 296 -15.17 -5.21 9.62
CA TYR A 296 -15.84 -5.37 10.91
C TYR A 296 -14.92 -5.02 12.07
N TYR A 297 -13.69 -5.56 12.08
CA TYR A 297 -12.75 -5.22 13.14
C TYR A 297 -12.28 -3.77 13.11
N ALA A 298 -12.09 -3.18 11.92
CA ALA A 298 -11.75 -1.76 11.79
C ALA A 298 -12.86 -0.85 12.37
N VAL A 299 -14.12 -1.14 12.05
CA VAL A 299 -15.30 -0.43 12.58
C VAL A 299 -15.38 -0.60 14.11
N GLN A 300 -15.18 -1.82 14.62
CA GLN A 300 -15.18 -2.08 16.06
C GLN A 300 -14.04 -1.37 16.78
N ASP A 301 -12.83 -1.33 16.22
CA ASP A 301 -11.68 -0.65 16.82
C ASP A 301 -11.89 0.87 16.89
N ALA A 302 -12.45 1.45 15.83
CA ALA A 302 -12.88 2.85 15.79
C ALA A 302 -14.02 3.17 16.77
N GLY A 303 -14.62 2.15 17.41
CA GLY A 303 -15.76 2.33 18.33
C GLY A 303 -17.02 2.83 17.61
N LYS A 304 -17.12 2.54 16.31
CA LYS A 304 -18.25 2.93 15.45
C LYS A 304 -19.22 1.77 15.31
N GLU A 305 -20.44 2.07 14.89
CA GLU A 305 -21.44 1.08 14.50
C GLU A 305 -21.40 0.86 13.00
N TRP A 306 -21.86 -0.32 12.57
CA TRP A 306 -21.98 -0.62 11.14
C TRP A 306 -23.05 0.28 10.50
N PRO A 307 -22.77 0.96 9.36
CA PRO A 307 -23.75 1.83 8.73
C PRO A 307 -24.98 1.10 8.23
N ALA A 308 -26.16 1.70 8.40
CA ALA A 308 -27.40 1.14 7.88
C ALA A 308 -27.58 1.37 6.37
N ASN A 309 -26.99 2.45 5.85
CA ASN A 309 -27.19 2.89 4.47
C ASN A 309 -25.89 2.74 3.67
N PRO A 310 -25.83 1.83 2.69
CA PRO A 310 -24.68 1.73 1.80
C PRO A 310 -24.63 2.91 0.84
N ILE A 311 -23.43 3.22 0.33
CA ILE A 311 -23.25 4.12 -0.82
C ILE A 311 -23.57 3.33 -2.10
N PRO A 312 -24.47 3.82 -2.97
CA PRO A 312 -24.82 3.10 -4.18
C PRO A 312 -23.65 3.01 -5.16
N ALA A 313 -23.56 1.91 -5.90
CA ALA A 313 -22.65 1.81 -7.04
C ALA A 313 -23.29 2.46 -8.27
N VAL A 314 -22.61 3.44 -8.84
CA VAL A 314 -23.12 4.26 -9.96
C VAL A 314 -22.48 3.85 -11.28
N GLY A 315 -21.18 3.53 -11.27
CA GLY A 315 -20.44 3.10 -12.46
C GLY A 315 -20.38 4.16 -13.56
N ALA A 316 -19.97 3.77 -14.76
CA ALA A 316 -19.96 4.60 -15.96
C ALA A 316 -20.34 3.82 -17.23
N ASP A 317 -20.60 4.52 -18.33
CA ASP A 317 -21.04 3.93 -19.59
C ASP A 317 -19.89 3.37 -20.46
N SER A 318 -18.63 3.61 -20.07
CA SER A 318 -17.44 3.05 -20.73
C SER A 318 -16.26 3.02 -19.74
N PRO A 319 -15.21 2.21 -20.01
CA PRO A 319 -14.00 2.20 -19.20
C PRO A 319 -13.37 3.58 -19.02
N ASN A 320 -13.19 4.33 -20.13
CA ASN A 320 -12.59 5.66 -20.08
C ASN A 320 -13.47 6.67 -19.31
N ALA A 321 -14.80 6.53 -19.38
CA ALA A 321 -15.71 7.35 -18.57
C ALA A 321 -15.62 7.00 -17.07
N ALA A 322 -15.38 5.74 -16.70
CA ALA A 322 -15.18 5.34 -15.31
C ALA A 322 -13.91 5.98 -14.74
N LEU A 323 -12.81 5.94 -15.48
CA LEU A 323 -11.56 6.60 -15.10
C LEU A 323 -11.72 8.12 -14.97
N MET A 324 -12.45 8.75 -15.91
CA MET A 324 -12.74 10.18 -15.84
C MET A 324 -13.55 10.55 -14.59
N LYS A 325 -14.55 9.73 -14.22
CA LYS A 325 -15.33 9.92 -12.98
C LYS A 325 -14.46 9.79 -11.74
N LEU A 326 -13.55 8.80 -11.70
CA LEU A 326 -12.61 8.65 -10.58
C LEU A 326 -11.70 9.88 -10.45
N ILE A 327 -11.16 10.38 -11.56
CA ILE A 327 -10.30 11.57 -11.54
C ILE A 327 -11.08 12.80 -11.06
N ASP A 328 -12.33 12.99 -11.50
CA ASP A 328 -13.18 14.08 -11.01
C ASP A 328 -13.49 13.95 -9.51
N ALA A 329 -13.75 12.72 -9.03
CA ALA A 329 -13.95 12.44 -7.61
C ALA A 329 -12.71 12.79 -6.78
N ILE A 330 -11.52 12.37 -7.22
CA ILE A 330 -10.24 12.69 -6.55
C ILE A 330 -10.00 14.21 -6.56
N ARG A 331 -10.20 14.85 -7.71
CA ARG A 331 -10.04 16.29 -7.89
C ARG A 331 -10.93 17.07 -6.93
N THR A 332 -12.20 16.68 -6.82
CA THR A 332 -13.18 17.30 -5.93
C THR A 332 -13.05 16.84 -4.47
N LYS A 333 -12.15 15.89 -4.20
CA LYS A 333 -11.93 15.25 -2.89
C LYS A 333 -13.21 14.65 -2.32
N ASP A 334 -14.05 14.14 -3.20
CA ASP A 334 -15.36 13.60 -2.88
C ASP A 334 -15.24 12.08 -2.69
N VAL A 335 -14.99 11.67 -1.45
CA VAL A 335 -14.83 10.25 -1.09
C VAL A 335 -16.08 9.44 -1.41
N GLN A 336 -17.27 10.04 -1.35
CA GLN A 336 -18.51 9.35 -1.73
C GLN A 336 -18.46 9.00 -3.21
N LYS A 337 -18.11 9.96 -4.08
CA LYS A 337 -17.97 9.69 -5.52
C LYS A 337 -16.84 8.71 -5.87
N VAL A 338 -15.77 8.68 -5.07
CA VAL A 338 -14.73 7.64 -5.22
C VAL A 338 -15.34 6.27 -4.98
N ILE A 339 -16.15 6.11 -3.92
CA ILE A 339 -16.81 4.85 -3.60
C ILE A 339 -17.87 4.48 -4.65
N GLU A 340 -18.65 5.45 -5.15
CA GLU A 340 -19.67 5.23 -6.19
C GLU A 340 -19.14 4.64 -7.51
N ILE A 341 -17.83 4.80 -7.79
CA ILE A 341 -17.18 4.27 -9.01
C ILE A 341 -16.38 2.98 -8.77
N LEU A 342 -16.39 2.44 -7.55
CA LEU A 342 -15.81 1.13 -7.25
C LEU A 342 -16.76 -0.01 -7.65
N PRO A 343 -16.24 -1.20 -7.99
CA PRO A 343 -17.09 -2.32 -8.41
C PRO A 343 -17.92 -2.83 -7.22
N PRO A 344 -19.26 -2.97 -7.36
CA PRO A 344 -20.14 -3.33 -6.25
C PRO A 344 -19.95 -4.76 -5.74
N ASP A 345 -19.33 -5.62 -6.54
CA ASP A 345 -19.03 -7.01 -6.25
C ASP A 345 -17.69 -7.15 -5.51
N GLU A 346 -16.60 -6.65 -6.09
CA GLU A 346 -15.25 -6.68 -5.51
C GLU A 346 -15.15 -5.79 -4.26
N MET A 347 -15.72 -4.59 -4.30
CA MET A 347 -15.61 -3.57 -3.26
C MET A 347 -16.91 -3.38 -2.48
N ALA A 348 -17.79 -4.39 -2.45
CA ALA A 348 -19.07 -4.38 -1.73
C ALA A 348 -18.93 -3.85 -0.30
N VAL A 349 -17.85 -4.23 0.39
CA VAL A 349 -17.57 -3.79 1.76
C VAL A 349 -17.41 -2.27 1.85
N LEU A 350 -16.76 -1.63 0.87
CA LEU A 350 -16.53 -0.18 0.86
C LEU A 350 -17.82 0.58 0.56
N HIS A 351 -18.74 -0.01 -0.22
CA HIS A 351 -20.08 0.53 -0.36
C HIS A 351 -20.85 0.46 0.97
N ASP A 352 -20.78 -0.67 1.68
CA ASP A 352 -21.52 -0.89 2.92
C ASP A 352 -20.99 -0.06 4.11
N VAL A 353 -19.66 0.07 4.25
CA VAL A 353 -19.06 0.89 5.32
C VAL A 353 -18.78 2.33 4.90
N GLY A 354 -19.01 2.67 3.63
CA GLY A 354 -18.52 3.89 3.00
C GLY A 354 -18.96 5.18 3.66
N GLN A 355 -20.13 5.21 4.29
CA GLN A 355 -20.59 6.38 5.05
C GLN A 355 -19.64 6.75 6.19
N LEU A 356 -19.02 5.78 6.87
CA LEU A 356 -18.02 6.08 7.91
C LEU A 356 -16.77 6.72 7.31
N LEU A 357 -16.38 6.31 6.10
CA LEU A 357 -15.22 6.87 5.40
C LEU A 357 -15.50 8.31 4.95
N VAL A 358 -16.72 8.58 4.49
CA VAL A 358 -17.17 9.94 4.14
C VAL A 358 -17.21 10.85 5.37
N GLU A 359 -17.74 10.35 6.49
CA GLU A 359 -17.75 11.10 7.76
C GLU A 359 -16.33 11.43 8.23
N GLU A 360 -15.41 10.47 8.16
CA GLU A 360 -14.01 10.64 8.58
C GLU A 360 -13.23 11.58 7.66
N ALA A 361 -13.49 11.53 6.35
CA ALA A 361 -12.91 12.46 5.38
C ALA A 361 -13.38 13.91 5.58
N GLY A 362 -14.48 14.11 6.30
CA GLY A 362 -15.09 15.40 6.56
C GLY A 362 -15.99 15.86 5.40
N PRO A 363 -16.74 16.97 5.59
CA PRO A 363 -17.72 17.41 4.62
C PRO A 363 -17.08 17.80 3.28
N PRO A 364 -17.75 17.52 2.14
CA PRO A 364 -17.37 18.11 0.86
C PRO A 364 -17.44 19.63 0.99
N GLY A 365 -16.35 20.31 0.64
CA GLY A 365 -16.19 21.74 0.93
C GLY A 365 -14.74 22.23 0.92
N GLN A 366 -13.77 21.31 0.80
CA GLN A 366 -12.42 21.67 0.42
C GLN A 366 -12.40 22.18 -1.02
N ALA A 367 -11.58 23.19 -1.30
CA ALA A 367 -11.34 23.62 -2.68
C ALA A 367 -10.85 22.42 -3.50
N PRO A 368 -11.40 22.22 -4.72
CA PRO A 368 -10.89 21.19 -5.63
C PRO A 368 -9.39 21.35 -5.87
N LEU A 369 -8.74 20.25 -6.23
CA LEU A 369 -7.37 20.31 -6.71
C LEU A 369 -7.30 21.23 -7.94
N PRO A 370 -6.24 22.04 -8.09
CA PRO A 370 -6.18 23.13 -9.05
C PRO A 370 -5.85 22.65 -10.46
N PHE A 371 -6.52 21.60 -10.93
CA PHE A 371 -6.42 21.12 -12.30
C PHE A 371 -7.81 20.75 -12.84
N ASP A 372 -7.99 20.90 -14.15
CA ASP A 372 -9.16 20.46 -14.90
C ASP A 372 -8.68 19.51 -16.00
N VAL A 373 -9.25 18.32 -16.11
CA VAL A 373 -8.95 17.41 -17.23
C VAL A 373 -9.80 17.83 -18.42
N THR A 374 -9.15 18.24 -19.51
CA THR A 374 -9.82 18.64 -20.75
C THR A 374 -9.87 17.51 -21.77
N THR A 375 -8.86 16.65 -21.77
CA THR A 375 -8.78 15.48 -22.66
C THR A 375 -8.19 14.30 -21.88
N LEU A 376 -8.82 13.13 -21.98
CA LEU A 376 -8.29 11.87 -21.50
C LEU A 376 -8.59 10.79 -22.53
N GLU A 377 -7.54 10.24 -23.12
CA GLU A 377 -7.62 9.11 -24.03
C GLU A 377 -6.72 7.99 -23.52
N THR A 378 -7.27 6.79 -23.54
CA THR A 378 -6.60 5.57 -23.09
C THR A 378 -6.61 4.53 -24.20
N ASP A 379 -5.61 3.66 -24.17
CA ASP A 379 -5.62 2.40 -24.92
C ASP A 379 -6.07 1.28 -23.98
N GLU A 380 -6.89 0.38 -24.50
CA GLU A 380 -7.51 -0.71 -23.76
C GLU A 380 -6.82 -2.03 -24.07
N GLU A 381 -6.53 -2.81 -23.02
CA GLU A 381 -5.97 -4.15 -23.13
C GLU A 381 -6.70 -5.10 -22.19
N GLU A 382 -7.11 -6.26 -22.69
CA GLU A 382 -7.70 -7.30 -21.84
C GLU A 382 -6.63 -7.89 -20.91
N VAL A 383 -6.95 -7.95 -19.62
CA VAL A 383 -6.12 -8.56 -18.58
C VAL A 383 -6.99 -9.50 -17.74
N THR A 384 -6.38 -10.28 -16.86
CA THR A 384 -7.10 -11.25 -16.02
C THR A 384 -8.23 -10.57 -15.23
N GLY A 385 -9.46 -10.95 -15.56
CA GLY A 385 -10.70 -10.46 -14.97
C GLY A 385 -10.96 -8.94 -15.08
N GLY A 386 -10.41 -8.26 -16.10
CA GLY A 386 -10.75 -6.86 -16.37
C GLY A 386 -10.12 -6.29 -17.64
N THR A 387 -10.32 -4.99 -17.84
CA THR A 387 -9.73 -4.24 -18.95
C THR A 387 -8.77 -3.18 -18.40
N ARG A 388 -7.50 -3.28 -18.75
CA ARG A 388 -6.48 -2.30 -18.42
C ARG A 388 -6.55 -1.11 -19.35
N LEU A 389 -6.59 0.07 -18.77
CA LEU A 389 -6.52 1.36 -19.44
C LEU A 389 -5.12 1.95 -19.27
N THR A 390 -4.38 2.05 -20.37
CA THR A 390 -3.08 2.74 -20.38
C THR A 390 -3.21 4.12 -20.99
N LEU A 391 -2.47 5.08 -20.47
CA LEU A 391 -2.61 6.48 -20.89
C LEU A 391 -2.01 6.71 -22.28
N ARG A 392 -2.85 7.15 -23.23
CA ARG A 392 -2.42 7.58 -24.58
C ARG A 392 -2.27 9.09 -24.67
N LYS A 393 -3.26 9.82 -24.16
CA LYS A 393 -3.28 11.29 -24.20
C LYS A 393 -3.94 11.86 -22.96
N LEU A 394 -3.30 12.85 -22.36
CA LEU A 394 -3.86 13.64 -21.27
C LEU A 394 -3.67 15.12 -21.60
N GLU A 395 -4.72 15.92 -21.46
CA GLU A 395 -4.60 17.37 -21.43
C GLU A 395 -5.26 17.86 -20.14
N ILE A 396 -4.52 18.63 -19.37
CA ILE A 396 -5.00 19.27 -18.15
C ILE A 396 -4.78 20.77 -18.22
N THR A 397 -5.70 21.52 -17.62
CA THR A 397 -5.53 22.93 -17.33
C THR A 397 -5.24 23.09 -15.84
N VAL A 398 -4.05 23.54 -15.48
CA VAL A 398 -3.64 23.80 -14.09
C VAL A 398 -3.88 25.26 -13.74
N GLN A 399 -4.59 25.52 -12.65
CA GLN A 399 -4.84 26.86 -12.13
C GLN A 399 -3.65 27.31 -11.30
N THR A 400 -2.91 28.32 -11.78
CA THR A 400 -1.75 28.89 -11.07
C THR A 400 -2.05 30.31 -10.62
N GLY A 401 -1.26 30.86 -9.69
CA GLY A 401 -1.34 32.28 -9.31
C GLY A 401 -1.09 33.25 -10.47
N SER A 402 -0.47 32.78 -11.56
CA SER A 402 -0.22 33.51 -12.81
C SER A 402 -1.31 33.32 -13.88
N GLY A 403 -2.37 32.57 -13.59
CA GLY A 403 -3.45 32.23 -14.54
C GLY A 403 -3.46 30.75 -14.94
N PRO A 404 -4.42 30.31 -15.78
CA PRO A 404 -4.52 28.93 -16.22
C PRO A 404 -3.36 28.57 -17.15
N GLN A 405 -2.75 27.41 -16.93
CA GLN A 405 -1.70 26.84 -17.78
C GLN A 405 -2.14 25.49 -18.33
N GLN A 406 -2.02 25.29 -19.64
CA GLN A 406 -2.26 23.99 -20.24
C GLN A 406 -1.00 23.11 -20.19
N VAL A 407 -1.19 21.86 -19.78
CA VAL A 407 -0.19 20.81 -19.79
C VAL A 407 -0.78 19.63 -20.54
N GLY A 408 -0.08 19.19 -21.60
CA GLY A 408 -0.40 17.99 -22.35
C GLY A 408 0.62 16.89 -22.07
N LEU A 409 0.17 15.64 -22.14
CA LEU A 409 0.99 14.45 -22.20
C LEU A 409 0.47 13.61 -23.38
N VAL A 410 1.36 13.20 -24.27
CA VAL A 410 1.04 12.29 -25.37
C VAL A 410 2.03 11.14 -25.32
N LYS A 411 1.52 9.91 -25.42
CA LYS A 411 2.31 8.70 -25.62
C LYS A 411 2.28 8.33 -27.10
N ASP A 412 3.46 8.12 -27.69
CA ASP A 412 3.63 7.60 -29.04
C ASP A 412 4.69 6.49 -29.00
N GLY A 413 4.28 5.24 -29.24
CA GLY A 413 5.12 4.07 -29.04
C GLY A 413 5.63 3.97 -27.59
N ASP A 414 6.94 3.97 -27.42
CA ASP A 414 7.65 3.94 -26.13
C ASP A 414 8.11 5.33 -25.66
N CYS A 415 7.59 6.41 -26.25
CA CYS A 415 7.95 7.79 -25.92
C CYS A 415 6.77 8.55 -25.32
N TYR A 416 7.01 9.23 -24.19
CA TYR A 416 6.07 10.19 -23.63
C TYR A 416 6.56 11.61 -23.87
N THR A 417 5.69 12.45 -24.43
CA THR A 417 5.95 13.86 -24.69
C THR A 417 5.08 14.73 -23.80
N VAL A 418 5.73 15.50 -22.93
CA VAL A 418 5.09 16.56 -22.14
C VAL A 418 5.08 17.85 -22.95
N ILE A 419 3.90 18.45 -23.09
CA ILE A 419 3.67 19.70 -23.82
C ILE A 419 3.26 20.76 -22.81
N GLN A 420 4.08 21.79 -22.62
CA GLN A 420 3.79 22.89 -21.69
C GLN A 420 4.15 24.23 -22.32
N ASN A 421 3.21 25.17 -22.38
CA ASN A 421 3.41 26.52 -22.93
C ASN A 421 4.03 26.52 -24.35
N GLY A 422 3.63 25.57 -25.20
CA GLY A 422 4.15 25.39 -26.56
C GLY A 422 5.55 24.76 -26.65
N ARG A 423 6.19 24.45 -25.51
CA ARG A 423 7.43 23.65 -25.46
C ARG A 423 7.08 22.18 -25.33
N GLN A 424 7.83 21.34 -26.02
CA GLN A 424 7.70 19.89 -25.95
C GLN A 424 8.99 19.31 -25.36
N GLN A 425 8.84 18.41 -24.39
CA GLN A 425 9.94 17.62 -23.84
C GLN A 425 9.52 16.16 -23.88
N GLY A 426 10.26 15.36 -24.64
CA GLY A 426 10.06 13.93 -24.77
C GLY A 426 10.98 13.15 -23.84
N MET A 427 10.53 11.96 -23.45
CA MET A 427 11.34 10.92 -22.84
C MET A 427 10.93 9.59 -23.47
N CYS A 428 11.88 8.88 -24.07
CA CYS A 428 11.67 7.53 -24.58
C CYS A 428 12.29 6.48 -23.63
N ALA A 429 11.90 5.21 -23.78
CA ALA A 429 12.46 4.12 -22.98
C ALA A 429 14.01 4.10 -23.08
N ASP A 430 14.56 4.28 -24.27
CA ASP A 430 16.01 4.36 -24.49
C ASP A 430 16.70 5.51 -23.75
N ASP A 431 16.04 6.66 -23.63
CA ASP A 431 16.55 7.79 -22.86
C ASP A 431 16.59 7.45 -21.38
N LEU A 432 15.52 6.83 -20.88
CA LEU A 432 15.40 6.39 -19.49
C LEU A 432 16.47 5.36 -19.13
N GLY A 433 16.68 4.35 -19.99
CA GLY A 433 17.73 3.36 -19.75
C GLY A 433 19.14 3.95 -19.75
N ARG A 434 19.41 5.03 -20.50
CA ARG A 434 20.69 5.76 -20.39
C ARG A 434 20.82 6.50 -19.07
N MET A 435 19.75 7.14 -18.60
CA MET A 435 19.75 7.83 -17.30
C MET A 435 19.95 6.87 -16.13
N ILE A 436 19.26 5.72 -16.14
CA ILE A 436 19.43 4.70 -15.10
C ILE A 436 20.87 4.19 -15.07
N ARG A 437 21.50 3.91 -16.22
CA ARG A 437 22.90 3.48 -16.25
C ARG A 437 23.87 4.52 -15.70
N ALA A 438 23.62 5.80 -15.95
CA ALA A 438 24.42 6.88 -15.38
C ALA A 438 24.28 6.97 -13.84
N GLU A 439 23.08 6.75 -13.31
CA GLU A 439 22.85 6.71 -11.86
C GLU A 439 23.51 5.48 -11.21
N LEU A 440 23.64 4.39 -11.96
CA LEU A 440 24.22 3.12 -11.50
C LEU A 440 25.70 2.94 -11.87
N GLU A 441 26.45 4.04 -12.11
CA GLU A 441 27.87 4.01 -12.49
C GLU A 441 28.79 3.23 -11.52
N GLY A 442 28.35 3.01 -10.27
CA GLY A 442 29.06 2.19 -9.28
C GLY A 442 28.78 0.68 -9.36
N MET A 443 27.86 0.23 -10.20
CA MET A 443 27.53 -1.19 -10.38
C MET A 443 28.30 -1.82 -11.55
N PRO A 444 28.53 -3.14 -11.53
CA PRO A 444 29.06 -3.86 -12.69
C PRO A 444 28.17 -3.60 -13.93
N PRO A 445 28.76 -3.39 -15.13
CA PRO A 445 28.00 -3.02 -16.32
C PRO A 445 26.84 -3.97 -16.66
N GLN A 446 27.05 -5.26 -16.43
CA GLN A 446 26.03 -6.30 -16.65
C GLN A 446 24.80 -6.12 -15.74
N ALA A 447 25.00 -5.73 -14.48
CA ALA A 447 23.91 -5.47 -13.56
C ALA A 447 23.21 -4.14 -13.87
N SER A 448 23.95 -3.07 -14.18
CA SER A 448 23.34 -1.79 -14.54
C SER A 448 22.58 -1.87 -15.87
N ASP A 449 23.07 -2.64 -16.85
CA ASP A 449 22.35 -2.93 -18.09
C ASP A 449 21.07 -3.74 -17.82
N ALA A 450 21.12 -4.77 -16.96
CA ALA A 450 19.93 -5.56 -16.59
C ALA A 450 18.87 -4.69 -15.89
N VAL A 451 19.26 -3.85 -14.94
CA VAL A 451 18.33 -2.93 -14.25
C VAL A 451 17.75 -1.92 -15.24
N ALA A 452 18.58 -1.35 -16.13
CA ALA A 452 18.11 -0.42 -17.14
C ALA A 452 17.10 -1.06 -18.10
N GLN A 453 17.34 -2.29 -18.54
CA GLN A 453 16.40 -3.04 -19.40
C GLN A 453 15.08 -3.36 -18.69
N ILE A 454 15.10 -3.72 -17.40
CA ILE A 454 13.88 -3.90 -16.60
C ILE A 454 13.06 -2.59 -16.59
N VAL A 455 13.70 -1.46 -16.30
CA VAL A 455 13.04 -0.15 -16.25
C VAL A 455 12.50 0.24 -17.64
N GLN A 456 13.25 -0.01 -18.70
CA GLN A 456 12.82 0.20 -20.09
C GLN A 456 11.59 -0.64 -20.43
N ASN A 457 11.63 -1.95 -20.13
CA ASN A 457 10.52 -2.86 -20.39
C ASN A 457 9.27 -2.42 -19.63
N LEU A 458 9.41 -1.98 -18.38
CA LEU A 458 8.30 -1.46 -17.58
C LEU A 458 7.71 -0.19 -18.21
N TYR A 459 8.57 0.72 -18.66
CA TYR A 459 8.16 1.96 -19.33
C TYR A 459 7.35 1.68 -20.60
N THR A 460 7.86 0.76 -21.44
CA THR A 460 7.20 0.36 -22.69
C THR A 460 5.86 -0.33 -22.46
N LYS A 461 5.78 -1.23 -21.46
CA LYS A 461 4.53 -1.93 -21.11
C LYS A 461 3.45 -0.98 -20.61
N SER A 462 3.87 0.18 -20.07
CA SER A 462 3.00 1.21 -19.49
C SER A 462 2.20 0.72 -18.29
N LEU A 463 2.10 1.58 -17.28
CA LEU A 463 1.23 1.32 -16.15
C LEU A 463 -0.17 1.82 -16.47
N GLY A 464 -1.16 1.05 -16.07
CA GLY A 464 -2.56 1.34 -16.33
C GLY A 464 -3.44 1.22 -15.10
N VAL A 465 -4.71 1.52 -15.30
CA VAL A 465 -5.78 1.32 -14.32
C VAL A 465 -6.71 0.25 -14.88
N VAL A 466 -7.09 -0.73 -14.06
CA VAL A 466 -8.01 -1.79 -14.47
C VAL A 466 -9.44 -1.37 -14.18
N THR A 467 -10.29 -1.58 -15.18
CA THR A 467 -11.74 -1.45 -15.07
C THR A 467 -12.43 -2.79 -15.22
N VAL A 468 -13.59 -2.94 -14.60
CA VAL A 468 -14.44 -4.13 -14.72
C VAL A 468 -15.86 -3.71 -15.09
N GLU A 469 -16.58 -4.59 -15.77
CA GLU A 469 -17.98 -4.39 -16.12
C GLU A 469 -18.87 -5.23 -15.20
N VAL A 470 -19.81 -4.58 -14.52
CA VAL A 470 -20.83 -5.22 -13.69
C VAL A 470 -22.18 -4.63 -14.08
N ASP A 471 -23.15 -5.49 -14.40
CA ASP A 471 -24.51 -5.08 -14.82
C ASP A 471 -24.55 -4.00 -15.93
N GLY A 472 -23.64 -4.09 -16.90
CA GLY A 472 -23.57 -3.15 -18.03
C GLY A 472 -22.99 -1.77 -17.67
N LYS A 473 -22.33 -1.64 -16.52
CA LYS A 473 -21.62 -0.44 -16.09
C LYS A 473 -20.16 -0.74 -15.81
N HIS A 474 -19.30 0.21 -16.13
CA HIS A 474 -17.87 0.11 -15.89
C HIS A 474 -17.46 0.79 -14.58
N TYR A 475 -16.58 0.12 -13.84
CA TYR A 475 -16.08 0.54 -12.54
C TYR A 475 -14.56 0.47 -12.53
N VAL A 476 -13.90 1.28 -11.69
CA VAL A 476 -12.45 1.21 -11.51
C VAL A 476 -12.14 0.24 -10.38
N SER A 477 -11.49 -0.88 -10.69
CA SER A 477 -11.15 -1.94 -9.73
C SER A 477 -9.81 -1.64 -9.05
N PRO A 478 -9.78 -1.33 -7.74
CA PRO A 478 -8.52 -1.06 -7.03
C PRO A 478 -7.65 -2.31 -6.90
N LEU A 479 -8.24 -3.48 -6.59
CA LEU A 479 -7.44 -4.69 -6.36
C LEU A 479 -6.88 -5.25 -7.64
N ARG A 480 -7.66 -5.27 -8.73
CA ARG A 480 -7.13 -5.71 -10.03
C ARG A 480 -6.13 -4.72 -10.59
N THR A 481 -6.28 -3.41 -10.34
CA THR A 481 -5.25 -2.42 -10.68
C THR A 481 -3.95 -2.68 -9.92
N TYR A 482 -4.04 -2.97 -8.61
CA TYR A 482 -2.87 -3.29 -7.80
C TYR A 482 -2.19 -4.60 -8.23
N SER A 483 -2.98 -5.64 -8.48
CA SER A 483 -2.50 -6.93 -8.97
C SER A 483 -1.82 -6.79 -10.34
N ASP A 484 -2.49 -6.15 -11.30
CA ASP A 484 -1.94 -5.93 -12.65
C ASP A 484 -0.65 -5.11 -12.61
N LEU A 485 -0.54 -4.13 -11.71
CA LEU A 485 0.69 -3.38 -11.51
C LEU A 485 1.86 -4.30 -11.14
N GLY A 486 1.68 -5.17 -10.14
CA GLY A 486 2.72 -6.11 -9.72
C GLY A 486 3.05 -7.15 -10.79
N VAL A 487 2.04 -7.71 -11.45
CA VAL A 487 2.21 -8.63 -12.59
C VAL A 487 2.95 -7.94 -13.73
N THR A 488 2.65 -6.67 -14.03
CA THR A 488 3.32 -5.89 -15.07
C THR A 488 4.78 -5.63 -14.73
N MET A 489 5.09 -5.37 -13.45
CA MET A 489 6.47 -5.28 -12.97
C MET A 489 7.21 -6.62 -13.16
N LEU A 490 6.60 -7.76 -12.81
CA LEU A 490 7.20 -9.07 -13.03
C LEU A 490 7.39 -9.35 -14.54
N LYS A 491 6.41 -9.01 -15.38
CA LYS A 491 6.47 -9.11 -16.85
C LYS A 491 7.60 -8.27 -17.45
N ALA A 492 8.00 -7.18 -16.81
CA ALA A 492 9.15 -6.37 -17.26
C ALA A 492 10.50 -7.07 -17.00
N VAL A 493 10.53 -8.02 -16.06
CA VAL A 493 11.70 -8.84 -15.76
C VAL A 493 11.74 -10.07 -16.67
N GLU A 494 12.88 -10.29 -17.31
CA GLU A 494 13.15 -11.48 -18.12
C GLU A 494 14.05 -12.45 -17.33
N PRO A 495 14.00 -13.76 -17.63
CA PRO A 495 14.79 -14.75 -16.90
C PRO A 495 16.29 -14.42 -16.88
N GLN A 496 16.84 -13.89 -17.99
CA GLN A 496 18.24 -13.50 -18.03
C GLN A 496 18.58 -12.32 -17.10
N HIS A 497 17.63 -11.43 -16.81
CA HIS A 497 17.85 -10.33 -15.87
C HIS A 497 18.05 -10.88 -14.46
N VAL A 498 17.18 -11.82 -14.04
CA VAL A 498 17.29 -12.49 -12.74
C VAL A 498 18.63 -13.22 -12.63
N GLN A 499 19.00 -14.00 -13.65
CA GLN A 499 20.28 -14.71 -13.68
C GLN A 499 21.48 -13.76 -13.59
N THR A 500 21.47 -12.67 -14.35
CA THR A 500 22.56 -11.68 -14.35
C THR A 500 22.70 -11.02 -12.98
N LEU A 501 21.59 -10.60 -12.37
CA LEU A 501 21.61 -9.98 -11.05
C LEU A 501 22.08 -10.96 -9.97
N ILE A 502 21.65 -12.21 -10.05
CA ILE A 502 22.13 -13.31 -9.21
C ILE A 502 23.64 -13.51 -9.35
N GLU A 503 24.17 -13.57 -10.57
CA GLU A 503 25.61 -13.81 -10.79
C GLU A 503 26.49 -12.67 -10.27
N VAL A 504 25.98 -11.44 -10.37
CA VAL A 504 26.68 -10.23 -9.94
C VAL A 504 26.63 -10.04 -8.42
N PHE A 505 25.47 -10.26 -7.79
CA PHE A 505 25.24 -9.94 -6.37
C PHE A 505 25.20 -11.16 -5.44
N GLY A 506 25.01 -12.36 -5.96
CA GLY A 506 24.94 -13.61 -5.19
C GLY A 506 26.29 -14.19 -4.78
N ARG A 507 27.39 -13.41 -4.86
CA ARG A 507 28.75 -13.82 -4.50
C ARG A 507 29.26 -13.11 -3.25
#